data_AF-A0A660Z950-F1
#
_entry.id   AF-A0A660Z950-F1
#
_cell.length_a   1.000
_cell.length_b   1.000
_cell.length_c   1.000
_cell.angle_alpha   90.00
_cell.angle_beta   90.00
_cell.angle_gamma   90.00
#
_symmetry.space_group_name_H-M   'P 1'
#
loop_
_entity.id
_entity.type
_entity.pdbx_description
1 polymer ?
#
loop_
_entity_poly.entity_id
_entity_poly.type
_entity_poly.pdbx_seq_one_letter_code
_entity_poly.pdbx_strand_id
1 'polypeptide(L)'
;MPGSKNNGNKKIEKTVTEILKSKARSRIYLYLLKKNGAKTEQIIKGTKLHPSTVRETLSQMYNQKLIFRKKIKNDSIGKNPYMYYPISPVELLKRYTNEIEERLNQLACLAFDNKSTKNYKPVKIKIYEPGVDRT
;
A
#
# COMPACT_ATOMS: atom_id res chain seq x y z
N MET A 1 7.58 -8.80 31.00
CA MET A 1 7.99 -9.64 29.85
C MET A 1 7.54 -8.99 28.52
N PRO A 2 8.45 -8.53 27.63
CA PRO A 2 8.10 -7.77 26.42
C PRO A 2 8.32 -8.55 25.10
N GLY A 3 8.24 -9.88 25.10
CA GLY A 3 8.60 -10.71 23.94
C GLY A 3 7.54 -10.91 22.85
N SER A 4 6.25 -10.68 23.13
CA SER A 4 5.16 -11.11 22.24
C SER A 4 4.77 -10.08 21.15
N LYS A 5 4.84 -8.77 21.44
CA LYS A 5 4.41 -7.71 20.50
C LYS A 5 5.33 -7.51 19.28
N ASN A 6 6.60 -7.95 19.35
CA ASN A 6 7.60 -7.62 18.34
C ASN A 6 7.50 -8.49 17.08
N ASN A 7 7.03 -9.73 17.22
CA ASN A 7 6.96 -10.69 16.11
C ASN A 7 5.78 -10.39 15.16
N GLY A 8 4.66 -9.88 15.69
CA GLY A 8 3.49 -9.49 14.89
C GLY A 8 3.77 -8.31 13.95
N ASN A 9 4.45 -7.28 14.44
CA ASN A 9 4.83 -6.12 13.62
C ASN A 9 5.80 -6.49 12.48
N LYS A 10 6.73 -7.40 12.75
CA LYS A 10 7.69 -7.88 11.73
C LYS A 10 6.99 -8.65 10.61
N LYS A 11 5.97 -9.45 10.94
CA LYS A 11 5.14 -10.15 9.94
C LYS A 11 4.37 -9.16 9.08
N ILE A 12 3.72 -8.17 9.67
CA ILE A 12 2.97 -7.14 8.93
C ILE A 12 3.88 -6.32 8.01
N GLU A 13 5.07 -5.92 8.48
CA GLU A 13 6.04 -5.19 7.64
C GLU A 13 6.49 -6.02 6.44
N LYS A 14 6.71 -7.34 6.64
CA LYS A 14 7.04 -8.27 5.56
C LYS A 14 5.91 -8.33 4.52
N THR A 15 4.66 -8.53 4.96
CA THR A 15 3.49 -8.59 4.07
C THR A 15 3.33 -7.30 3.25
N VAL A 16 3.43 -6.12 3.89
CA VAL A 16 3.34 -4.85 3.15
C VAL A 16 4.48 -4.70 2.16
N THR A 17 5.66 -5.24 2.46
CA THR A 17 6.81 -5.24 1.54
C THR A 17 6.63 -6.16 0.35
N GLU A 18 5.99 -7.31 0.53
CA GLU A 18 5.58 -8.18 -0.57
C GLU A 18 4.57 -7.48 -1.48
N ILE A 19 3.58 -6.79 -0.89
CA ILE A 19 2.56 -6.04 -1.63
C ILE A 19 3.17 -4.86 -2.41
N LEU A 20 3.95 -4.01 -1.74
CA LEU A 20 4.50 -2.78 -2.32
C LEU A 20 5.80 -3.00 -3.09
N LYS A 21 6.35 -4.22 -3.06
CA LYS A 21 7.59 -4.65 -3.72
C LYS A 21 8.81 -3.78 -3.37
N SER A 22 8.76 -3.04 -2.25
CA SER A 22 9.80 -2.10 -1.84
C SER A 22 9.77 -1.81 -0.34
N LYS A 23 10.90 -2.04 0.34
CA LYS A 23 11.06 -1.77 1.78
C LYS A 23 10.88 -0.29 2.13
N ALA A 24 11.34 0.62 1.26
CA ALA A 24 11.16 2.05 1.47
C ALA A 24 9.68 2.46 1.40
N ARG A 25 8.94 1.95 0.39
CA ARG A 25 7.50 2.19 0.26
C ARG A 25 6.73 1.65 1.46
N SER A 26 7.04 0.44 1.92
CA SER A 26 6.42 -0.16 3.11
C SER A 26 6.60 0.67 4.36
N ARG A 27 7.83 1.12 4.63
CA ARG A 27 8.12 1.93 5.82
C ARG A 27 7.36 3.25 5.78
N ILE A 28 7.32 3.93 4.63
CA ILE A 28 6.56 5.16 4.46
C ILE A 28 5.06 4.90 4.63
N TYR A 29 4.50 3.90 3.94
CA TYR A 29 3.08 3.56 4.00
C TYR A 29 2.62 3.23 5.43
N LEU A 30 3.34 2.36 6.14
CA LEU A 30 3.05 2.00 7.53
C LEU A 30 3.19 3.20 8.47
N TYR A 31 4.18 4.07 8.25
CA TYR A 31 4.33 5.29 9.04
C TYR A 31 3.13 6.23 8.85
N LEU A 32 2.70 6.42 7.60
CA LEU A 32 1.54 7.24 7.25
C LEU A 32 0.25 6.68 7.86
N LEU A 33 0.05 5.36 7.82
CA LEU A 33 -1.10 4.70 8.47
C LEU A 33 -1.11 4.94 9.97
N LYS A 34 0.03 4.76 10.63
CA LYS A 34 0.16 4.93 12.09
C LYS A 34 -0.07 6.38 12.54
N LYS A 35 0.24 7.36 11.68
CA LYS A 35 0.12 8.78 11.99
C LYS A 35 -1.13 9.46 11.44
N ASN A 36 -1.95 8.73 10.68
CA ASN A 36 -3.07 9.27 9.93
C ASN A 36 -2.66 10.46 9.04
N GLY A 37 -1.55 10.26 8.32
CA GLY A 37 -0.91 11.27 7.49
C GLY A 37 0.23 12.04 8.16
N ALA A 38 1.17 12.56 7.37
CA ALA A 38 2.36 13.25 7.87
C ALA A 38 2.99 14.19 6.82
N LYS A 39 3.78 15.16 7.30
CA LYS A 39 4.65 16.01 6.47
C LYS A 39 5.96 15.28 6.14
N THR A 40 6.65 15.71 5.07
CA THR A 40 7.92 15.12 4.62
C THR A 40 8.96 15.00 5.74
N GLU A 41 9.12 16.04 6.56
CA GLU A 41 10.11 16.08 7.64
C GLU A 41 9.81 15.05 8.73
N GLN A 42 8.53 14.85 9.03
CA GLN A 42 8.06 13.84 9.99
C GLN A 42 8.31 12.42 9.45
N ILE A 43 8.09 12.20 8.15
CA ILE A 43 8.34 10.91 7.48
C ILE A 43 9.84 10.59 7.50
N ILE A 44 10.71 11.55 7.20
CA ILE A 44 12.17 11.38 7.26
C ILE A 44 12.58 10.95 8.67
N LYS A 45 12.18 11.71 9.70
CA LYS A 45 12.51 11.42 11.09
C LYS A 45 11.95 10.07 11.54
N GLY A 46 10.70 9.76 11.18
CA GLY A 46 9.99 8.58 11.63
C GLY A 46 10.40 7.27 10.95
N THR A 47 10.77 7.33 9.66
CA THR A 47 11.18 6.15 8.90
C THR A 47 12.69 5.90 8.94
N LYS A 48 13.48 6.89 9.37
CA LYS A 48 14.95 6.89 9.33
C LYS A 48 15.52 6.66 7.92
N LEU A 49 14.75 7.00 6.88
CA LEU A 49 15.20 6.97 5.49
C LEU A 49 15.91 8.29 5.16
N HIS A 50 16.84 8.25 4.21
CA HIS A 50 17.53 9.45 3.75
C HIS A 50 16.53 10.44 3.11
N PRO A 51 16.69 11.77 3.30
CA PRO A 51 15.75 12.76 2.76
C PRO A 51 15.50 12.66 1.26
N SER A 52 16.52 12.37 0.44
CA SER A 52 16.35 12.18 -1.01
C SER A 52 15.48 10.96 -1.31
N THR A 53 15.75 9.82 -0.66
CA THR A 53 14.96 8.59 -0.80
C THR A 53 13.51 8.81 -0.41
N VAL A 54 13.23 9.58 0.64
CA VAL A 54 11.85 9.90 1.04
C VAL A 54 11.16 10.71 -0.04
N ARG A 55 11.79 11.78 -0.55
CA ARG A 55 11.19 12.62 -1.61
C ARG A 55 10.91 11.83 -2.88
N GLU A 56 11.86 11.02 -3.32
CA GLU A 56 11.71 10.18 -4.50
C GLU A 56 10.60 9.14 -4.30
N THR A 57 10.63 8.42 -3.17
CA THR A 57 9.63 7.39 -2.87
C THR A 57 8.23 7.99 -2.75
N LEU A 58 8.08 9.16 -2.13
CA LEU A 58 6.80 9.86 -2.06
C LEU A 58 6.31 10.28 -3.45
N SER A 59 7.20 10.76 -4.32
CA SER A 59 6.86 11.08 -5.71
C SER A 59 6.36 9.84 -6.47
N GLN A 60 7.10 8.73 -6.39
CA GLN A 60 6.73 7.46 -7.01
C GLN A 60 5.40 6.92 -6.48
N MET A 61 5.23 6.88 -5.14
CA MET A 61 3.99 6.40 -4.52
C MET A 61 2.79 7.27 -4.86
N TYR A 62 2.99 8.59 -4.99
CA TYR A 62 1.93 9.51 -5.42
C TYR A 62 1.52 9.24 -6.88
N ASN A 63 2.50 9.08 -7.77
CA ASN A 63 2.24 8.75 -9.18
C ASN A 63 1.54 7.40 -9.35
N GLN A 64 1.88 6.43 -8.49
CA GLN A 64 1.23 5.11 -8.43
C GLN A 64 -0.11 5.11 -7.68
N LYS A 65 -0.60 6.29 -7.24
CA LYS A 65 -1.84 6.44 -6.47
C LYS A 65 -1.89 5.57 -5.21
N LEU A 66 -0.74 5.33 -4.57
CA LEU A 66 -0.61 4.61 -3.29
C LEU A 66 -0.73 5.57 -2.10
N ILE A 67 -0.51 6.86 -2.35
CA ILE A 67 -0.70 7.94 -1.40
C ILE A 67 -1.35 9.12 -2.10
N PHE A 68 -1.98 10.00 -1.33
CA PHE A 68 -2.44 11.30 -1.80
C PHE A 68 -1.79 12.40 -0.97
N ARG A 69 -1.78 13.62 -1.53
CA ARG A 69 -1.22 14.80 -0.86
C ARG A 69 -2.25 15.91 -0.76
N LYS A 70 -2.29 16.60 0.37
CA LYS A 70 -3.11 17.79 0.58
C LYS A 70 -2.21 18.98 0.90
N LYS A 71 -2.40 20.10 0.19
CA LYS A 71 -1.71 21.35 0.50
C LYS A 71 -2.26 21.90 1.82
N ILE A 72 -1.39 22.14 2.79
CA ILE A 72 -1.77 22.80 4.04
C ILE A 72 -1.58 24.31 3.84
N LYS A 73 -2.57 25.12 4.21
CA LYS A 73 -2.37 26.58 4.33
C LYS A 73 -1.54 26.83 5.58
N ASN A 74 -0.37 27.43 5.40
CA ASN A 74 0.42 27.97 6.50
C ASN A 74 0.45 29.49 6.31
N ASP A 75 0.21 30.25 7.37
CA ASP A 75 0.27 31.72 7.35
C ASP A 75 1.71 32.25 7.28
N SER A 76 2.70 31.37 7.10
CA SER A 76 4.11 31.71 6.97
C SER A 76 4.48 32.02 5.52
N ILE A 77 5.24 33.10 5.32
CA ILE A 77 5.84 33.49 4.04
C ILE A 77 6.72 32.34 3.52
N GLY A 78 6.25 31.59 2.52
CA GLY A 78 6.96 30.45 1.95
C GLY A 78 6.06 29.49 1.14
N LYS A 79 6.67 28.41 0.62
CA LYS A 79 5.91 27.34 -0.06
C LYS A 79 5.13 26.54 0.99
N ASN A 80 3.81 26.58 0.89
CA ASN A 80 2.89 25.77 1.68
C ASN A 80 3.26 24.27 1.64
N PRO A 81 3.52 23.63 2.80
CA PRO A 81 3.91 22.22 2.84
C PRO A 81 2.76 21.30 2.47
N TYR A 82 3.10 20.13 1.91
CA TYR A 82 2.14 19.06 1.65
C TYR A 82 2.07 18.10 2.84
N MET A 83 0.85 17.67 3.15
CA MET A 83 0.60 16.50 3.99
C MET A 83 0.34 15.30 3.10
N TYR A 84 0.97 14.18 3.41
CA TYR A 84 0.79 12.92 2.69
C TYR A 84 -0.08 11.99 3.50
N TYR A 85 -0.93 11.23 2.82
CA TYR A 85 -1.84 10.25 3.42
C TYR A 85 -1.80 8.96 2.61
N PRO A 86 -1.89 7.79 3.26
CA PRO A 86 -1.94 6.51 2.57
C PRO A 86 -3.35 6.29 1.99
N ILE A 87 -3.45 5.49 0.92
CA ILE A 87 -4.74 4.87 0.59
C ILE A 87 -5.21 3.96 1.72
N SER A 88 -6.50 3.62 1.73
CA SER A 88 -7.03 2.63 2.67
C SER A 88 -6.29 1.30 2.54
N PRO A 89 -5.98 0.59 3.65
CA PRO A 89 -5.47 -0.77 3.61
C PRO A 89 -6.33 -1.71 2.78
N VAL A 90 -7.66 -1.54 2.79
CA VAL A 90 -8.56 -2.38 2.01
C VAL A 90 -8.43 -2.12 0.52
N GLU A 91 -8.30 -0.85 0.13
CA GLU A 91 -8.04 -0.47 -1.27
C GLU A 91 -6.68 -1.02 -1.73
N LEU A 92 -5.65 -0.98 -0.87
CA LEU A 92 -4.36 -1.58 -1.18
C LEU A 92 -4.47 -3.10 -1.39
N LEU A 93 -5.21 -3.79 -0.51
CA LEU A 93 -5.45 -5.24 -0.62
C LEU A 93 -6.21 -5.58 -1.89
N LYS A 94 -7.27 -4.84 -2.25
CA LYS A 94 -8.03 -5.03 -3.49
C LYS A 94 -7.13 -4.97 -4.72
N ARG A 95 -6.24 -3.97 -4.81
CA ARG A 95 -5.29 -3.86 -5.93
C ARG A 95 -4.35 -5.05 -5.99
N TYR A 96 -3.82 -5.48 -4.86
CA TYR A 96 -2.90 -6.61 -4.79
C TYR A 96 -3.58 -7.95 -5.12
N THR A 97 -4.79 -8.19 -4.60
CA THR A 97 -5.55 -9.40 -4.90
C THR A 97 -5.97 -9.46 -6.35
N ASN A 98 -6.31 -8.33 -6.97
CA ASN A 98 -6.59 -8.29 -8.41
C ASN A 98 -5.36 -8.68 -9.23
N GLU A 99 -4.17 -8.15 -8.90
CA GLU A 99 -2.92 -8.52 -9.58
C GLU A 99 -2.61 -10.01 -9.42
N ILE A 100 -2.77 -10.56 -8.20
CA ILE A 100 -2.53 -11.98 -7.95
C ILE A 100 -3.56 -12.87 -8.63
N GLU A 101 -4.84 -12.53 -8.55
CA GLU A 101 -5.91 -13.27 -9.20
C GLU A 101 -5.67 -13.35 -10.71
N GLU A 102 -5.28 -12.24 -11.34
CA GLU A 102 -4.94 -12.23 -12.76
C GLU A 102 -3.75 -13.15 -13.06
N ARG A 103 -2.67 -13.07 -12.29
CA ARG A 103 -1.48 -13.92 -12.47
C ARG A 103 -1.78 -15.40 -12.26
N LEU A 104 -2.60 -15.74 -11.26
CA LEU A 104 -3.01 -17.12 -10.99
C LEU A 104 -3.91 -17.68 -12.09
N ASN A 105 -4.84 -16.87 -12.61
CA ASN A 105 -5.67 -17.27 -13.73
C ASN A 105 -4.84 -17.42 -15.03
N GLN A 106 -3.86 -16.55 -15.28
CA GLN A 106 -2.92 -16.70 -16.39
C GLN A 106 -2.13 -18.03 -16.30
N LEU A 107 -1.63 -18.38 -15.11
CA LEU A 107 -0.97 -19.66 -14.88
C LEU A 107 -1.91 -20.84 -15.11
N ALA A 108 -3.14 -20.76 -14.60
CA ALA A 108 -4.13 -21.80 -14.77
C ALA A 108 -4.49 -22.03 -16.24
N CYS A 109 -4.60 -20.96 -17.04
CA CYS A 109 -4.86 -21.07 -18.48
C CYS A 109 -3.81 -21.94 -19.21
N LEU A 110 -2.54 -21.95 -18.78
CA LEU A 110 -1.51 -22.80 -19.37
C LEU A 110 -1.79 -24.30 -19.18
N ALA A 111 -2.52 -24.67 -18.13
CA ALA A 111 -2.87 -26.07 -17.86
C ALA A 111 -4.13 -26.53 -18.61
N PHE A 112 -4.98 -25.61 -19.08
CA PHE A 112 -6.30 -25.89 -19.65
C PHE A 112 -6.35 -25.73 -21.18
N ASP A 113 -5.27 -26.08 -21.88
CA ASP A 113 -4.99 -25.81 -23.31
C ASP A 113 -5.95 -26.47 -24.34
N ASN A 114 -7.19 -26.77 -23.96
CA ASN A 114 -8.27 -27.26 -24.83
C ASN A 114 -9.32 -26.16 -25.07
N LYS A 115 -9.37 -25.73 -26.34
CA LYS A 115 -10.19 -24.73 -27.08
C LYS A 115 -11.62 -24.34 -26.63
N SER A 116 -12.18 -24.81 -25.50
CA SER A 116 -13.56 -24.49 -25.06
C SER A 116 -13.67 -23.51 -23.87
N THR A 117 -12.56 -23.07 -23.27
CA THR A 117 -12.57 -22.39 -21.97
C THR A 117 -11.94 -20.99 -21.96
N LYS A 118 -12.04 -20.22 -23.07
CA LYS A 118 -11.49 -18.83 -23.15
C LYS A 118 -11.95 -17.89 -22.01
N ASN A 119 -13.04 -18.21 -21.31
CA ASN A 119 -13.58 -17.45 -20.18
C ASN A 119 -13.46 -18.17 -18.82
N TYR A 120 -12.76 -19.30 -18.72
CA TYR A 120 -12.62 -20.02 -17.46
C TYR A 120 -11.61 -19.31 -16.54
N LYS A 121 -12.11 -18.71 -15.47
CA LYS A 121 -11.31 -18.10 -14.39
C LYS A 121 -11.45 -18.95 -13.13
N PRO A 122 -10.60 -19.98 -12.93
CA PRO A 122 -10.72 -20.89 -11.79
C PRO A 122 -10.42 -20.21 -10.44
N VAL A 123 -9.72 -19.07 -10.45
CA VAL A 123 -9.32 -18.37 -9.23
C VAL A 123 -10.14 -17.10 -9.09
N LYS A 124 -10.81 -16.96 -7.93
CA LYS A 124 -11.53 -15.77 -7.51
C LYS A 124 -11.25 -15.44 -6.05
N ILE A 125 -10.78 -14.23 -5.77
CA ILE A 125 -10.45 -13.72 -4.45
C ILE A 125 -11.46 -12.63 -4.10
N LYS A 126 -12.19 -12.81 -2.99
CA LYS A 126 -13.15 -11.82 -2.47
C LYS A 126 -12.64 -11.22 -1.18
N ILE A 127 -12.75 -9.91 -1.04
CA ILE A 127 -12.49 -9.17 0.20
C ILE A 127 -13.83 -8.70 0.75
N TYR A 128 -14.15 -9.11 1.97
CA TYR A 128 -15.36 -8.69 2.67
C TYR A 128 -15.03 -7.56 3.62
N GLU A 129 -15.76 -6.45 3.51
CA GLU A 129 -15.67 -5.33 4.43
C GLU A 129 -16.86 -5.40 5.40
N PRO A 130 -16.62 -5.47 6.72
CA PRO A 130 -17.72 -5.46 7.67
C PRO A 130 -18.51 -4.16 7.56
N GLY A 131 -19.80 -4.26 7.20
CA GLY A 131 -20.73 -3.12 7.14
C GLY A 131 -21.23 -2.71 5.75
N VAL A 132 -20.79 -3.38 4.67
CA VAL A 132 -21.26 -3.08 3.30
C VAL A 132 -22.43 -3.98 2.86
N ASP A 133 -22.70 -5.09 3.55
CA ASP A 133 -23.78 -6.04 3.23
C ASP A 133 -25.08 -5.81 4.07
N ARG A 134 -25.46 -4.56 4.37
CA ARG A 134 -26.69 -4.23 5.15
C ARG A 134 -27.70 -3.35 4.41
N THR A 135 -27.73 -3.38 3.09
CA THR A 135 -28.78 -2.72 2.29
C THR A 135 -29.26 -3.62 1.17
#